data_AF-A0A9E2CFI3-F1
#
_entry.id   AF-A0A9E2CFI3-F1
#
_cell.length_a   1.000
_cell.length_b   1.000
_cell.length_c   1.000
_cell.angle_alpha   90.00
_cell.angle_beta   90.00
_cell.angle_gamma   90.00
#
_symmetry.space_group_name_H-M   'P 1'
#
loop_
_entity.id
_entity.type
_entity.pdbx_description
1 polymer ?
#
loop_
_entity_poly.entity_id
_entity_poly.type
_entity_poly.pdbx_seq_one_letter_code
_entity_poly.pdbx_strand_id
1 'polypeptide(L)'
;MRMRMGILTTLACVAVGLLIWSGDLIPPAQAGSEVISAATAMAVLPAGDDDIAYVGSNKCKACHKEQFKSWEETVKGKAFETLQPGQAIEAKKAANLDPEKDYTTDEGCLKCHTTGYGHKDGYAIPDPADEKAVKEAAKLANVGCECCHGPGEKYVELHKEIKKGKGERKYKDEEMYAAGVWKIEEARCKECHNDKSPTFKKLDFEKQKDEVSHVHVPLEYREE
;
A
#
# COMPACT_ATOMS: atom_id res chain seq x y z
N MET A 1 0.23 4.53 63.51
CA MET A 1 1.16 4.54 64.68
C MET A 1 2.42 3.79 64.26
N ARG A 2 3.62 4.36 64.15
CA ARG A 2 4.18 5.73 64.27
C ARG A 2 4.95 6.01 62.95
N MET A 3 5.12 7.18 62.33
CA MET A 3 5.30 8.58 62.75
C MET A 3 6.69 8.94 63.33
N ARG A 4 7.60 9.45 62.46
CA ARG A 4 8.78 10.35 62.68
C ARG A 4 9.54 10.50 61.34
N MET A 5 9.90 11.64 60.72
CA MET A 5 9.88 13.11 60.99
C MET A 5 11.21 13.75 61.42
N GLY A 6 11.69 14.74 60.63
CA GLY A 6 12.83 15.65 60.90
C GLY A 6 14.20 15.17 60.33
N ILE A 7 15.25 15.99 60.13
CA ILE A 7 15.53 17.43 60.35
C ILE A 7 16.56 17.85 59.25
N LEU A 8 16.36 18.87 58.39
CA LEU A 8 16.54 20.35 58.54
C LEU A 8 18.00 20.90 58.48
N THR A 9 18.32 21.55 57.35
CA THR A 9 19.20 22.74 57.11
C THR A 9 20.47 23.04 57.95
N THR A 10 21.62 23.13 57.25
CA THR A 10 22.58 24.28 57.16
C THR A 10 23.61 23.96 56.05
N LEU A 11 24.22 24.85 55.24
CA LEU A 11 24.35 26.32 55.14
C LEU A 11 25.55 26.95 55.92
N ALA A 12 26.64 27.25 55.20
CA ALA A 12 27.81 28.05 55.60
C ALA A 12 28.51 28.67 54.35
N CYS A 13 29.60 29.45 54.49
CA CYS A 13 30.15 30.32 53.41
C CYS A 13 31.69 30.43 53.35
N VAL A 14 32.21 31.15 52.32
CA VAL A 14 33.63 31.54 52.04
C VAL A 14 34.47 30.41 51.42
N ALA A 15 35.39 30.61 50.44
CA ALA A 15 35.88 31.82 49.72
C ALA A 15 35.41 31.82 48.23
N VAL A 16 35.63 32.77 47.31
CA VAL A 16 36.54 33.94 47.11
C VAL A 16 37.98 33.61 46.63
N GLY A 17 38.32 34.01 45.39
CA GLY A 17 39.66 33.92 44.77
C GLY A 17 39.69 34.56 43.37
N LEU A 18 40.21 35.79 43.26
CA LEU A 18 40.28 36.56 42.00
C LEU A 18 41.58 36.26 41.23
N LEU A 19 41.46 36.01 39.93
CA LEU A 19 42.55 36.21 38.96
C LEU A 19 41.96 36.72 37.64
N ILE A 20 42.63 37.67 37.01
CA ILE A 20 42.14 38.45 35.87
C ILE A 20 43.24 38.52 34.82
N TRP A 21 42.97 38.13 33.56
CA TRP A 21 43.49 38.87 32.41
C TRP A 21 42.76 38.58 31.09
N SER A 22 43.02 39.47 30.12
CA SER A 22 42.71 39.43 28.68
C SER A 22 42.27 38.08 28.09
N GLY A 23 41.17 37.94 27.34
CA GLY A 23 40.26 38.96 26.79
C GLY A 23 40.60 39.33 25.34
N ASP A 24 39.64 39.15 24.43
CA ASP A 24 39.74 39.51 23.02
C ASP A 24 38.34 39.90 22.45
N LEU A 25 38.31 40.58 21.31
CA LEU A 25 37.17 41.42 20.88
C LEU A 25 36.29 40.82 19.78
N ILE A 26 34.97 40.72 19.99
CA ILE A 26 33.96 40.64 18.91
C ILE A 26 32.76 41.55 19.27
N PRO A 27 32.35 42.50 18.39
CA PRO A 27 31.25 43.42 18.65
C PRO A 27 29.85 42.85 18.33
N PRO A 28 28.76 43.42 18.89
CA PRO A 28 27.40 43.01 18.55
C PRO A 28 26.92 43.64 17.24
N ALA A 29 26.38 42.83 16.34
CA ALA A 29 25.61 43.29 15.18
C ALA A 29 24.10 43.25 15.48
N GLN A 30 23.37 44.29 15.10
CA GLN A 30 21.96 44.47 15.43
C GLN A 30 21.02 43.75 14.44
N ALA A 31 19.79 43.51 14.87
CA ALA A 31 18.76 42.89 14.04
C ALA A 31 18.28 43.83 12.91
N GLY A 32 18.11 43.25 11.72
CA GLY A 32 17.35 43.84 10.60
C GLY A 32 16.40 42.77 10.05
N SER A 33 15.10 42.91 10.32
CA SER A 33 14.08 41.93 9.93
C SER A 33 13.39 42.34 8.63
N GLU A 34 13.96 41.99 7.48
CA GLU A 34 13.27 42.14 6.20
C GLU A 34 12.22 41.02 6.03
N VAL A 35 10.95 41.42 6.05
CA VAL A 35 9.81 40.51 5.87
C VAL A 35 9.62 40.15 4.39
N ILE A 36 10.47 39.26 3.89
CA ILE A 36 10.29 38.67 2.56
C ILE A 36 9.01 37.83 2.58
N SER A 37 7.93 38.41 2.04
CA SER A 37 6.62 37.76 1.88
C SER A 37 6.68 36.69 0.81
N ALA A 38 7.31 35.56 1.12
CA ALA A 38 7.26 34.35 0.31
C ALA A 38 5.81 33.84 0.29
N ALA A 39 5.08 34.18 -0.78
CA ALA A 39 3.80 33.57 -1.09
C ALA A 39 4.06 32.10 -1.46
N THR A 40 4.09 31.22 -0.46
CA THR A 40 4.29 29.79 -0.65
C THR A 40 3.13 29.25 -1.46
N ALA A 41 3.36 29.06 -2.77
CA ALA A 41 2.51 28.19 -3.57
C ALA A 41 2.52 26.82 -2.88
N MET A 42 1.38 26.41 -2.32
CA MET A 42 1.24 25.06 -1.80
C MET A 42 1.38 24.11 -2.98
N ALA A 43 2.55 23.48 -3.08
CA ALA A 43 2.73 22.35 -3.95
C ALA A 43 1.72 21.29 -3.51
N VAL A 44 0.70 21.07 -4.33
CA VAL A 44 -0.22 19.94 -4.17
C VAL A 44 0.63 18.71 -4.41
N LEU A 45 1.14 18.13 -3.32
CA LEU A 45 1.71 16.79 -3.35
C LEU A 45 0.63 15.87 -3.93
N PRO A 46 0.97 14.94 -4.84
CA PRO A 46 0.01 13.92 -5.24
C PRO A 46 -0.46 13.22 -3.97
N ALA A 47 -1.78 13.09 -3.81
CA ALA A 47 -2.34 12.33 -2.70
C ALA A 47 -1.74 10.92 -2.72
N GLY A 48 -1.22 10.46 -1.59
CA GLY A 48 -0.61 9.13 -1.52
C GLY A 48 -1.64 8.06 -1.87
N ASP A 49 -1.17 6.96 -2.45
CA ASP A 49 -2.03 5.83 -2.80
C ASP A 49 -2.80 5.30 -1.56
N ASP A 50 -2.20 5.47 -0.37
CA ASP A 50 -2.78 5.20 0.95
C ASP A 50 -4.13 5.90 1.23
N ASP A 51 -4.47 6.99 0.53
CA ASP A 51 -5.76 7.66 0.68
C ASP A 51 -6.86 7.05 -0.21
N ILE A 52 -6.51 6.31 -1.27
CA ILE A 52 -7.44 5.81 -2.30
C ILE A 52 -8.03 4.47 -1.88
N ALA A 53 -9.37 4.32 -1.88
CA ALA A 53 -9.97 3.06 -1.47
C ALA A 53 -9.81 1.94 -2.53
N TYR A 54 -9.56 0.72 -2.06
CA TYR A 54 -9.74 -0.50 -2.85
C TYR A 54 -11.24 -0.81 -3.00
N VAL A 55 -11.66 -1.30 -4.16
CA VAL A 55 -13.08 -1.49 -4.50
C VAL A 55 -13.43 -2.91 -4.98
N GLY A 56 -12.42 -3.74 -5.22
CA GLY A 56 -12.50 -5.16 -5.58
C GLY A 56 -12.73 -5.41 -7.07
N SER A 57 -12.14 -6.49 -7.59
CA SER A 57 -12.20 -6.90 -9.01
C SER A 57 -13.63 -6.96 -9.60
N ASN A 58 -14.65 -7.17 -8.76
CA ASN A 58 -16.05 -7.17 -9.17
C ASN A 58 -16.54 -5.80 -9.71
N LYS A 59 -15.94 -4.68 -9.30
CA LYS A 59 -16.21 -3.36 -9.88
C LYS A 59 -15.61 -3.26 -11.29
N CYS A 60 -14.40 -3.78 -11.47
CA CYS A 60 -13.74 -3.87 -12.78
C CYS A 60 -14.57 -4.73 -13.74
N LYS A 61 -15.12 -5.87 -13.27
CA LYS A 61 -15.99 -6.81 -14.04
C LYS A 61 -17.17 -6.12 -14.74
N ALA A 62 -17.67 -5.01 -14.21
CA ALA A 62 -18.79 -4.27 -14.81
C ALA A 62 -18.48 -3.74 -16.23
N CYS A 63 -17.22 -3.38 -16.49
CA CYS A 63 -16.75 -2.96 -17.81
C CYS A 63 -15.78 -3.96 -18.47
N HIS A 64 -14.89 -4.57 -17.69
CA HIS A 64 -13.77 -5.40 -18.16
C HIS A 64 -14.10 -6.90 -18.00
N LYS A 65 -15.14 -7.35 -18.71
CA LYS A 65 -15.70 -8.70 -18.56
C LYS A 65 -14.75 -9.81 -19.02
N GLU A 66 -14.04 -9.59 -20.13
CA GLU A 66 -13.15 -10.58 -20.74
C GLU A 66 -11.84 -10.71 -19.95
N GLN A 67 -11.31 -9.57 -19.48
CA GLN A 67 -10.18 -9.49 -18.55
C GLN A 67 -10.53 -10.17 -17.23
N PHE A 68 -11.70 -9.91 -16.64
CA PHE A 68 -12.12 -10.61 -15.42
C PHE A 68 -12.25 -12.12 -15.65
N LYS A 69 -12.90 -12.55 -16.74
CA LYS A 69 -13.13 -13.98 -17.01
C LYS A 69 -11.81 -14.75 -17.17
N SER A 70 -10.84 -14.16 -17.87
CA SER A 70 -9.51 -14.76 -18.01
C SER A 70 -8.71 -14.69 -16.71
N TRP A 71 -8.80 -13.59 -15.96
CA TRP A 71 -8.18 -13.44 -14.63
C TRP A 71 -8.68 -14.49 -13.62
N GLU A 72 -10.00 -14.72 -13.52
CA GLU A 72 -10.61 -15.67 -12.56
C GLU A 72 -10.20 -17.13 -12.83
N GLU A 73 -9.72 -17.43 -14.05
CA GLU A 73 -9.18 -18.74 -14.40
C GLU A 73 -7.68 -18.91 -14.01
N THR A 74 -6.93 -17.82 -13.78
CA THR A 74 -5.48 -17.85 -13.48
C THR A 74 -5.12 -18.25 -12.04
N VAL A 75 -3.82 -18.51 -11.81
CA VAL A 75 -3.23 -18.67 -10.47
C VAL A 75 -3.36 -17.42 -9.57
N LYS A 76 -3.52 -16.22 -10.16
CA LYS A 76 -3.66 -14.96 -9.42
C LYS A 76 -5.10 -14.78 -8.93
N GLY A 77 -6.08 -15.09 -9.80
CA GLY A 77 -7.51 -15.14 -9.46
C GLY A 77 -7.90 -16.25 -8.48
N LYS A 78 -7.02 -17.23 -8.25
CA LYS A 78 -7.19 -18.35 -7.30
C LYS A 78 -6.16 -18.34 -6.15
N ALA A 79 -5.42 -17.25 -5.98
CA ALA A 79 -4.31 -17.21 -5.02
C ALA A 79 -4.74 -17.55 -3.58
N PHE A 80 -5.89 -17.09 -3.12
CA PHE A 80 -6.38 -17.31 -1.76
C PHE A 80 -6.77 -18.78 -1.51
N GLU A 81 -7.29 -19.49 -2.52
CA GLU A 81 -7.64 -20.92 -2.43
C GLU A 81 -6.42 -21.74 -1.99
N THR A 82 -5.23 -21.41 -2.50
CA THR A 82 -3.98 -22.13 -2.18
C THR A 82 -3.57 -22.08 -0.69
N LEU A 83 -4.14 -21.17 0.10
CA LEU A 83 -3.88 -21.05 1.54
C LEU A 83 -4.71 -22.02 2.40
N GLN A 84 -5.80 -22.57 1.87
CA GLN A 84 -6.70 -23.46 2.60
C GLN A 84 -6.05 -24.82 2.90
N PRO A 85 -6.50 -25.55 3.94
CA PRO A 85 -6.13 -26.95 4.17
C PRO A 85 -6.31 -27.83 2.94
N GLY A 86 -5.39 -28.77 2.70
CA GLY A 86 -5.43 -29.69 1.56
C GLY A 86 -5.17 -29.06 0.19
N GLN A 87 -5.03 -27.73 0.10
CA GLN A 87 -4.74 -27.02 -1.15
C GLN A 87 -3.24 -26.81 -1.38
N ALA A 88 -2.86 -26.73 -2.66
CA ALA A 88 -1.47 -26.52 -3.13
C ALA A 88 -0.41 -27.49 -2.52
N ILE A 89 -0.83 -28.71 -2.18
CA ILE A 89 -0.08 -29.72 -1.41
C ILE A 89 1.40 -29.83 -1.81
N GLU A 90 1.70 -30.05 -3.09
CA GLU A 90 3.08 -30.28 -3.55
C GLU A 90 3.95 -29.02 -3.49
N ALA A 91 3.36 -27.82 -3.64
CA ALA A 91 4.06 -26.56 -3.46
C ALA A 91 4.34 -26.28 -1.98
N LYS A 92 3.37 -26.56 -1.10
CA LYS A 92 3.55 -26.47 0.37
C LYS A 92 4.65 -27.43 0.85
N LYS A 93 4.59 -28.71 0.47
CA LYS A 93 5.64 -29.71 0.78
C LYS A 93 7.03 -29.27 0.31
N ALA A 94 7.15 -28.80 -0.94
CA ALA A 94 8.43 -28.32 -1.48
C ALA A 94 9.00 -27.09 -0.73
N ALA A 95 8.12 -26.31 -0.10
CA ALA A 95 8.47 -25.18 0.77
C ALA A 95 8.64 -25.55 2.26
N ASN A 96 8.54 -26.84 2.63
CA ASN A 96 8.51 -27.34 4.01
C ASN A 96 7.33 -26.81 4.86
N LEU A 97 6.22 -26.48 4.20
CA LEU A 97 4.96 -26.09 4.82
C LEU A 97 4.04 -27.31 4.97
N ASP A 98 3.30 -27.35 6.08
CA ASP A 98 2.23 -28.33 6.31
C ASP A 98 1.07 -28.10 5.31
N PRO A 99 0.68 -29.10 4.48
CA PRO A 99 -0.46 -29.00 3.57
C PRO A 99 -1.81 -28.80 4.25
N GLU A 100 -2.00 -29.38 5.45
CA GLU A 100 -3.28 -29.44 6.16
C GLU A 100 -3.47 -28.28 7.14
N LYS A 101 -2.42 -27.51 7.43
CA LYS A 101 -2.56 -26.21 8.12
C LYS A 101 -3.38 -25.25 7.24
N ASP A 102 -4.25 -24.50 7.91
CA ASP A 102 -4.91 -23.32 7.35
C ASP A 102 -3.98 -22.10 7.42
N TYR A 103 -3.77 -21.43 6.29
CA TYR A 103 -2.99 -20.18 6.18
C TYR A 103 -3.88 -18.98 5.81
N THR A 104 -5.20 -19.13 5.73
CA THR A 104 -6.14 -18.03 5.37
C THR A 104 -6.21 -16.91 6.41
N THR A 105 -5.60 -17.09 7.58
CA THR A 105 -5.42 -16.08 8.64
C THR A 105 -3.94 -15.72 8.88
N ASP A 106 -3.02 -16.24 8.06
CA ASP A 106 -1.58 -16.04 8.23
C ASP A 106 -1.13 -14.74 7.55
N GLU A 107 -0.80 -13.72 8.34
CA GLU A 107 -0.43 -12.39 7.83
C GLU A 107 0.79 -12.40 6.89
N GLY A 108 1.65 -13.43 6.96
CA GLY A 108 2.77 -13.59 6.04
C GLY A 108 2.28 -13.98 4.64
N CYS A 109 1.31 -14.90 4.59
CA CYS A 109 0.69 -15.35 3.35
C CYS A 109 -0.25 -14.29 2.75
N LEU A 110 -1.09 -13.65 3.56
CA LEU A 110 -2.13 -12.74 3.07
C LEU A 110 -1.60 -11.57 2.24
N LYS A 111 -0.40 -11.06 2.59
CA LYS A 111 0.34 -10.03 1.84
C LYS A 111 0.54 -10.34 0.35
N CYS A 112 0.61 -11.63 -0.01
CA CYS A 112 0.87 -12.07 -1.39
C CYS A 112 -0.33 -12.79 -2.05
N HIS A 113 -1.42 -13.00 -1.31
CA HIS A 113 -2.58 -13.83 -1.71
C HIS A 113 -3.92 -13.09 -1.61
N THR A 114 -3.91 -11.81 -1.25
CA THR A 114 -5.09 -10.93 -1.18
C THR A 114 -4.78 -9.54 -1.72
N THR A 115 -5.81 -8.72 -1.91
CA THR A 115 -5.73 -7.37 -2.48
C THR A 115 -5.62 -6.33 -1.37
N GLY A 116 -4.54 -5.53 -1.39
CA GLY A 116 -4.34 -4.40 -0.49
C GLY A 116 -4.07 -4.74 0.99
N TYR A 117 -3.58 -5.94 1.31
CA TYR A 117 -3.42 -6.36 2.71
C TYR A 117 -2.57 -5.38 3.54
N GLY A 118 -3.15 -4.88 4.64
CA GLY A 118 -2.53 -3.87 5.51
C GLY A 118 -2.87 -2.42 5.17
N HIS A 119 -3.52 -2.15 4.03
CA HIS A 119 -4.14 -0.86 3.72
C HIS A 119 -5.49 -0.71 4.45
N LYS A 120 -5.89 0.54 4.77
CA LYS A 120 -7.12 0.83 5.55
C LYS A 120 -8.41 0.29 4.93
N ASP A 121 -8.49 0.27 3.59
CA ASP A 121 -9.63 -0.23 2.81
C ASP A 121 -9.32 -1.57 2.11
N GLY A 122 -8.18 -2.20 2.42
CA GLY A 122 -7.73 -3.44 1.79
C GLY A 122 -8.32 -4.70 2.43
N TYR A 123 -7.81 -5.88 2.05
CA TYR A 123 -8.23 -7.13 2.68
C TYR A 123 -7.92 -7.13 4.19
N ALA A 124 -8.97 -7.26 4.99
CA ALA A 124 -8.89 -7.57 6.41
C ALA A 124 -9.36 -9.01 6.66
N ILE A 125 -8.76 -9.67 7.66
CA ILE A 125 -9.25 -10.97 8.15
C ILE A 125 -10.64 -10.73 8.79
N PRO A 126 -11.72 -11.35 8.28
CA PRO A 126 -13.05 -11.12 8.81
C PRO A 126 -13.28 -11.90 10.11
N ASP A 127 -14.14 -11.37 10.99
CA ASP A 127 -14.79 -12.20 12.01
C ASP A 127 -15.73 -13.20 11.30
N PRO A 128 -15.54 -14.52 11.45
CA PRO A 128 -16.40 -15.51 10.81
C PRO A 128 -17.86 -15.48 11.29
N ALA A 129 -18.17 -14.80 12.40
CA ALA A 129 -19.53 -14.54 12.85
C ALA A 129 -20.19 -13.32 12.19
N ASP A 130 -19.41 -12.40 11.59
CA ASP A 130 -19.95 -11.26 10.83
C ASP A 130 -20.04 -11.61 9.34
N GLU A 131 -21.23 -12.05 8.92
CA GLU A 131 -21.59 -12.27 7.51
C GLU A 131 -21.24 -11.08 6.59
N LYS A 132 -21.29 -9.83 7.08
CA LYS A 132 -20.92 -8.66 6.29
C LYS A 132 -19.42 -8.58 6.14
N ALA A 133 -18.64 -8.69 7.21
CA ALA A 133 -17.17 -8.70 7.15
C ALA A 133 -16.67 -9.79 6.19
N VAL A 134 -17.21 -11.01 6.28
CA VAL A 134 -16.89 -12.12 5.37
C VAL A 134 -17.20 -11.76 3.91
N LYS A 135 -18.35 -11.12 3.64
CA LYS A 135 -18.75 -10.69 2.28
C LYS A 135 -17.94 -9.50 1.74
N GLU A 136 -17.40 -8.63 2.60
CA GLU A 136 -16.47 -7.57 2.20
C GLU A 136 -15.08 -8.16 1.90
N ALA A 137 -14.51 -8.95 2.81
CA ALA A 137 -13.21 -9.61 2.63
C ALA A 137 -13.18 -10.48 1.36
N ALA A 138 -14.27 -11.19 1.04
CA ALA A 138 -14.40 -11.99 -0.18
C ALA A 138 -14.29 -11.19 -1.49
N LYS A 139 -14.44 -9.85 -1.48
CA LYS A 139 -14.24 -8.99 -2.68
C LYS A 139 -12.77 -8.68 -2.96
N LEU A 140 -11.92 -8.82 -1.93
CA LEU A 140 -10.49 -8.51 -1.94
C LEU A 140 -9.63 -9.77 -1.73
N ALA A 141 -10.26 -10.94 -1.58
CA ALA A 141 -9.57 -12.22 -1.63
C ALA A 141 -8.98 -12.46 -3.04
N ASN A 142 -7.84 -13.15 -3.09
CA ASN A 142 -7.01 -13.37 -4.28
C ASN A 142 -6.21 -12.12 -4.71
N VAL A 143 -5.26 -12.32 -5.64
CA VAL A 143 -4.45 -11.25 -6.24
C VAL A 143 -5.30 -10.58 -7.32
N GLY A 144 -6.06 -9.57 -6.90
CA GLY A 144 -7.06 -8.84 -7.69
C GLY A 144 -6.47 -7.95 -8.78
N CYS A 145 -7.36 -7.30 -9.55
CA CYS A 145 -6.96 -6.32 -10.56
C CYS A 145 -6.09 -5.21 -9.95
N GLU A 146 -6.44 -4.78 -8.74
CA GLU A 146 -5.84 -3.66 -8.00
C GLU A 146 -4.47 -4.00 -7.38
N CYS A 147 -4.08 -5.27 -7.32
CA CYS A 147 -2.70 -5.67 -6.99
C CYS A 147 -1.69 -5.28 -8.09
N CYS A 148 -2.16 -5.17 -9.33
CA CYS A 148 -1.35 -4.72 -10.46
C CYS A 148 -1.64 -3.26 -10.81
N HIS A 149 -2.91 -2.85 -10.79
CA HIS A 149 -3.38 -1.56 -11.28
C HIS A 149 -3.62 -0.49 -10.20
N GLY A 150 -3.36 -0.76 -8.92
CA GLY A 150 -3.59 0.21 -7.83
C GLY A 150 -5.04 0.29 -7.35
N PRO A 151 -5.33 1.08 -6.31
CA PRO A 151 -6.67 1.12 -5.68
C PRO A 151 -7.72 1.79 -6.58
N GLY A 152 -8.85 1.13 -6.78
CA GLY A 152 -9.74 1.43 -7.91
C GLY A 152 -10.72 2.60 -7.76
N GLU A 153 -10.87 3.20 -6.58
CA GLU A 153 -11.92 4.20 -6.30
C GLU A 153 -12.00 5.33 -7.33
N LYS A 154 -10.90 6.05 -7.57
CA LYS A 154 -10.89 7.25 -8.42
C LYS A 154 -11.02 6.88 -9.91
N TYR A 155 -10.19 5.96 -10.41
CA TYR A 155 -10.19 5.63 -11.84
C TYR A 155 -11.45 4.86 -12.29
N VAL A 156 -12.15 4.15 -11.39
CA VAL A 156 -13.45 3.53 -11.72
C VAL A 156 -14.54 4.57 -11.99
N GLU A 157 -14.57 5.70 -11.28
CA GLU A 157 -15.52 6.78 -11.59
C GLU A 157 -15.12 7.53 -12.88
N LEU A 158 -13.83 7.79 -13.10
CA LEU A 158 -13.33 8.38 -14.34
C LEU A 158 -13.66 7.51 -15.58
N HIS A 159 -13.46 6.19 -15.49
CA HIS A 159 -13.86 5.25 -16.54
C HIS A 159 -15.37 5.30 -16.83
N LYS A 160 -16.22 5.49 -15.81
CA LYS A 160 -17.67 5.66 -16.02
C LYS A 160 -18.01 6.97 -16.73
N GLU A 161 -17.33 8.06 -16.39
CA GLU A 161 -17.55 9.36 -17.04
C GLU A 161 -17.23 9.29 -18.54
N ILE A 162 -16.02 8.84 -18.88
CA ILE A 162 -15.55 8.68 -20.27
C ILE A 162 -16.50 7.76 -21.07
N LYS A 163 -16.88 6.62 -20.47
CA LYS A 163 -17.78 5.65 -21.10
C LYS A 163 -19.21 6.17 -21.24
N LYS A 164 -19.69 7.02 -20.33
CA LYS A 164 -20.98 7.71 -20.44
C LYS A 164 -20.97 8.72 -21.60
N GLY A 165 -19.85 9.41 -21.81
CA GLY A 165 -19.60 10.24 -22.99
C GLY A 165 -19.31 9.46 -24.29
N LYS A 166 -19.26 8.12 -24.25
CA LYS A 166 -19.08 7.23 -25.42
C LYS A 166 -17.87 7.54 -26.33
N GLY A 167 -16.85 8.21 -25.80
CA GLY A 167 -15.68 8.67 -26.57
C GLY A 167 -15.74 10.11 -27.10
N GLU A 168 -16.73 10.92 -26.68
CA GLU A 168 -16.70 12.39 -26.86
C GLU A 168 -15.42 13.03 -26.30
N ARG A 169 -14.86 12.43 -25.25
CA ARG A 169 -13.51 12.67 -24.75
C ARG A 169 -12.66 11.39 -24.86
N LYS A 170 -11.39 11.54 -25.23
CA LYS A 170 -10.34 10.54 -24.98
C LYS A 170 -9.74 10.78 -23.58
N TYR A 171 -8.91 9.84 -23.10
CA TYR A 171 -8.05 10.02 -21.91
C TYR A 171 -6.58 9.79 -22.24
N LYS A 172 -5.71 10.32 -21.38
CA LYS A 172 -4.25 10.12 -21.40
C LYS A 172 -3.83 9.18 -20.27
N ASP A 173 -2.70 8.51 -20.43
CA ASP A 173 -2.15 7.62 -19.40
C ASP A 173 -1.84 8.40 -18.10
N GLU A 174 -1.34 9.63 -18.21
CA GLU A 174 -1.04 10.50 -17.07
C GLU A 174 -2.29 10.85 -16.25
N GLU A 175 -3.47 10.93 -16.89
CA GLU A 175 -4.74 11.14 -16.19
C GLU A 175 -5.14 9.91 -15.38
N MET A 176 -4.93 8.72 -15.94
CA MET A 176 -5.18 7.45 -15.25
C MET A 176 -4.20 7.25 -14.10
N TYR A 177 -2.93 7.59 -14.28
CA TYR A 177 -1.93 7.55 -13.21
C TYR A 177 -2.26 8.54 -12.09
N ALA A 178 -2.70 9.77 -12.42
CA ALA A 178 -3.19 10.74 -11.43
C ALA A 178 -4.49 10.28 -10.73
N ALA A 179 -5.27 9.41 -11.37
CA ALA A 179 -6.45 8.74 -10.80
C ALA A 179 -6.11 7.43 -10.04
N GLY A 180 -4.84 7.15 -9.76
CA GLY A 180 -4.40 6.00 -8.96
C GLY A 180 -4.11 4.72 -9.74
N VAL A 181 -4.16 4.74 -11.08
CA VAL A 181 -3.74 3.58 -11.88
C VAL A 181 -2.22 3.41 -11.79
N TRP A 182 -1.77 2.24 -11.34
CA TRP A 182 -0.35 1.91 -11.39
C TRP A 182 0.10 1.50 -12.78
N LYS A 183 1.27 2.00 -13.18
CA LYS A 183 2.02 1.53 -14.34
C LYS A 183 2.60 0.15 -14.06
N ILE A 184 2.39 -0.80 -14.97
CA ILE A 184 2.82 -2.19 -14.81
C ILE A 184 4.33 -2.31 -15.04
N GLU A 185 5.09 -2.42 -13.95
CA GLU A 185 6.54 -2.55 -13.94
C GLU A 185 6.97 -3.71 -13.03
N GLU A 186 8.16 -4.28 -13.28
CA GLU A 186 8.67 -5.46 -12.56
C GLU A 186 8.65 -5.31 -11.03
N ALA A 187 8.82 -4.09 -10.52
CA ALA A 187 8.75 -3.76 -9.10
C ALA A 187 7.42 -4.23 -8.46
N ARG A 188 6.28 -4.06 -9.15
CA ARG A 188 4.95 -4.49 -8.66
C ARG A 188 4.85 -6.00 -8.55
N CYS A 189 5.37 -6.73 -9.53
CA CYS A 189 5.46 -8.19 -9.44
C CYS A 189 6.34 -8.61 -8.25
N LYS A 190 7.46 -7.92 -8.02
CA LYS A 190 8.43 -8.18 -6.93
C LYS A 190 7.90 -7.86 -5.52
N GLU A 191 6.71 -7.27 -5.36
CA GLU A 191 6.05 -7.16 -4.04
C GLU A 191 5.65 -8.54 -3.49
N CYS A 192 5.26 -9.47 -4.38
CA CYS A 192 4.95 -10.87 -4.04
C CYS A 192 6.03 -11.87 -4.51
N HIS A 193 6.65 -11.59 -5.65
CA HIS A 193 7.67 -12.46 -6.28
C HIS A 193 9.08 -12.15 -5.75
N ASN A 194 9.29 -12.45 -4.46
CA ASN A 194 10.53 -12.19 -3.72
C ASN A 194 10.87 -13.32 -2.72
N ASP A 195 11.94 -13.10 -1.95
CA ASP A 195 12.50 -14.01 -0.94
C ASP A 195 11.60 -14.28 0.28
N LYS A 196 10.57 -13.47 0.51
CA LYS A 196 9.59 -13.67 1.60
C LYS A 196 8.49 -14.67 1.22
N SER A 197 8.32 -14.97 -0.07
CA SER A 197 7.37 -15.96 -0.55
C SER A 197 8.04 -17.34 -0.58
N PRO A 198 7.67 -18.29 0.30
CA PRO A 198 8.39 -19.54 0.48
C PRO A 198 8.23 -20.53 -0.69
N THR A 199 7.28 -20.26 -1.60
CA THR A 199 7.03 -21.02 -2.83
C THR A 199 7.56 -20.33 -4.09
N PHE A 200 8.24 -19.17 -3.95
CA PHE A 200 8.70 -18.36 -5.08
C PHE A 200 9.72 -19.08 -5.97
N LYS A 201 9.50 -18.97 -7.28
CA LYS A 201 10.46 -19.33 -8.33
C LYS A 201 10.76 -18.06 -9.14
N LYS A 202 12.04 -17.87 -9.49
CA LYS A 202 12.58 -16.70 -10.19
C LYS A 202 11.59 -16.10 -11.21
N LEU A 203 11.25 -14.83 -11.02
CA LEU A 203 10.47 -14.02 -11.95
C LEU A 203 11.23 -13.82 -13.28
N ASP A 204 10.52 -13.92 -14.39
CA ASP A 204 10.99 -13.60 -15.75
C ASP A 204 9.97 -12.62 -16.37
N PHE A 205 10.03 -11.37 -15.91
CA PHE A 205 8.98 -10.37 -16.12
C PHE A 205 8.62 -10.15 -17.59
N GLU A 206 9.62 -10.04 -18.46
CA GLU A 206 9.42 -9.80 -19.89
C GLU A 206 8.63 -10.92 -20.60
N LYS A 207 8.63 -12.15 -20.07
CA LYS A 207 7.76 -13.24 -20.54
C LYS A 207 6.43 -13.28 -19.78
N GLN A 208 6.49 -13.15 -18.45
CA GLN A 208 5.38 -13.47 -17.56
C GLN A 208 4.35 -12.34 -17.37
N LYS A 209 4.65 -11.12 -17.81
CA LYS A 209 3.74 -9.95 -17.74
C LYS A 209 2.50 -10.11 -18.62
N ASP A 210 2.64 -10.73 -19.79
CA ASP A 210 1.57 -10.90 -20.78
C ASP A 210 0.93 -12.31 -20.76
N GLU A 211 1.69 -13.35 -20.40
CA GLU A 211 1.22 -14.74 -20.43
C GLU A 211 0.37 -15.17 -19.22
N VAL A 212 0.46 -14.46 -18.09
CA VAL A 212 0.00 -14.96 -16.77
C VAL A 212 -0.88 -13.95 -16.01
N SER A 213 -1.44 -12.93 -16.67
CA SER A 213 -2.22 -11.85 -16.06
C SER A 213 -3.72 -12.01 -16.32
N HIS A 214 -4.16 -11.69 -17.53
CA HIS A 214 -5.49 -11.82 -18.11
C HIS A 214 -5.38 -11.54 -19.62
N VAL A 215 -6.46 -11.74 -20.39
CA VAL A 215 -6.46 -11.35 -21.80
C VAL A 215 -6.23 -9.84 -21.95
N HIS A 216 -5.40 -9.46 -22.91
CA HIS A 216 -5.19 -8.06 -23.30
C HIS A 216 -6.09 -7.76 -24.50
N VAL A 217 -6.87 -6.68 -24.42
CA VAL A 217 -7.77 -6.19 -25.47
C VAL A 217 -7.45 -4.74 -25.79
N PRO A 218 -7.79 -4.20 -26.98
CA PRO A 218 -7.56 -2.80 -27.30
C PRO A 218 -8.18 -1.85 -26.29
N LEU A 219 -7.44 -0.82 -25.88
CA LEU A 219 -7.90 0.18 -24.92
C LEU A 219 -8.82 1.19 -25.62
N GLU A 220 -10.14 1.03 -25.43
CA GLU A 220 -11.14 2.00 -25.86
C GLU A 220 -10.82 3.41 -25.31
N TYR A 221 -11.07 4.44 -26.11
CA TYR A 221 -11.01 5.87 -25.74
C TYR A 221 -9.64 6.42 -25.27
N ARG A 222 -8.55 5.67 -25.45
CA ARG A 222 -7.19 6.16 -25.18
C ARG A 222 -6.70 7.15 -26.26
N GLU A 223 -5.95 8.17 -25.87
CA GLU A 223 -5.16 9.02 -26.77
C GLU A 223 -3.91 8.29 -27.27
N GLU A 224 -3.44 8.65 -28.46
CA GLU A 224 -2.33 7.98 -29.17
C GLU A 224 -1.03 8.77 -29.04
#